data_AF-A0A7J6IBE1-F1
#
_entry.id   AF-A0A7J6IBE1-F1
#
_cell.length_a   1.000
_cell.length_b   1.000
_cell.length_c   1.000
_cell.angle_alpha   90.00
_cell.angle_beta   90.00
_cell.angle_gamma   90.00
#
_symmetry.space_group_name_H-M   'P 1'
#
loop_
_entity.id
_entity.type
_entity.pdbx_description
1 polymer ?
#
loop_
_entity_poly.entity_id
_entity_poly.type
_entity_poly.pdbx_seq_one_letter_code
_entity_poly.pdbx_strand_id
1 'polypeptide(L)'
;MSAYRWKNFHEDEDRPEKPRFGVTEMRGPHYTLLSQNLLQDISESMGQFVDGLKFRGGSHSLMPKSFVKKVIDMAHQHDIYVSTGDWAEHLLRKGPSAFSQYLELRLC
;
A
#
# COMPACT_ATOMS: atom_id res chain seq x y z
N MET A 1 22.55 -26.76 6.88
CA MET A 1 22.98 -26.56 5.48
C MET A 1 21.81 -25.99 4.71
N SER A 2 21.91 -24.76 4.21
CA SER A 2 20.80 -24.07 3.52
C SER A 2 20.47 -24.77 2.19
N ALA A 3 19.19 -25.02 1.93
CA ALA A 3 18.66 -25.78 0.79
C ALA A 3 18.81 -25.06 -0.58
N TYR A 4 19.39 -23.87 -0.62
CA TYR A 4 19.43 -23.02 -1.81
C TYR A 4 20.87 -22.74 -2.26
N ARG A 5 21.58 -23.79 -2.67
CA ARG A 5 22.98 -23.75 -3.19
C ARG A 5 23.20 -22.92 -4.48
N TRP A 6 22.15 -22.42 -5.09
CA TRP A 6 22.12 -21.82 -6.43
C TRP A 6 21.72 -20.34 -6.42
N LYS A 7 21.33 -19.81 -5.25
CA LYS A 7 21.14 -18.38 -5.03
C LYS A 7 22.24 -17.89 -4.11
N ASN A 8 23.15 -17.10 -4.66
CA ASN A 8 23.96 -16.19 -3.85
C ASN A 8 23.06 -15.00 -3.53
N PHE A 9 22.64 -14.87 -2.28
CA PHE A 9 22.14 -13.60 -1.78
C PHE A 9 23.38 -12.74 -1.60
N HIS A 10 23.67 -11.86 -2.55
CA HIS A 10 24.76 -10.91 -2.39
C HIS A 10 24.49 -10.09 -1.12
N GLU A 11 25.46 -10.03 -0.20
CA GLU A 11 25.36 -9.28 1.06
C GLU A 11 25.41 -7.75 0.83
N ASP A 12 25.71 -7.30 -0.39
CA ASP A 12 25.61 -5.91 -0.82
C ASP A 12 24.16 -5.55 -1.21
N GLU A 13 23.24 -5.54 -0.24
CA GLU A 13 21.93 -4.89 -0.42
C GLU A 13 21.99 -3.47 0.13
N ASP A 14 22.62 -2.58 -0.64
CA ASP A 14 22.74 -1.13 -0.42
C ASP A 14 21.37 -0.42 -0.61
N ARG A 15 20.27 -1.02 -0.15
CA ARG A 15 18.94 -0.44 -0.26
C ARG A 15 18.80 0.64 0.81
N PRO A 16 18.78 1.94 0.46
CA PRO A 16 18.77 3.03 1.42
C PRO A 16 17.49 3.01 2.25
N GLU A 17 17.54 3.42 3.51
CA GLU A 17 16.36 3.47 4.40
C GLU A 17 15.21 4.29 3.85
N LYS A 18 13.99 4.08 4.37
CA LYS A 18 12.84 4.91 3.98
C LYS A 18 13.02 6.34 4.51
N PRO A 19 12.63 7.38 3.75
CA PRO A 19 12.13 7.35 2.37
C PRO A 19 13.26 7.18 1.34
N ARG A 20 13.01 6.38 0.29
CA ARG A 20 14.03 5.94 -0.70
C ARG A 20 13.57 6.09 -2.15
N PHE A 21 14.53 6.13 -3.07
CA PHE A 21 14.29 5.94 -4.51
C PHE A 21 14.23 4.44 -4.85
N GLY A 22 13.40 4.06 -5.83
CA GLY A 22 13.18 2.64 -6.16
C GLY A 22 12.15 1.97 -5.23
N VAL A 23 10.95 2.54 -5.18
CA VAL A 23 9.89 2.11 -4.25
C VAL A 23 9.31 0.73 -4.60
N THR A 24 8.99 -0.05 -3.57
CA THR A 24 8.20 -1.28 -3.68
C THR A 24 6.78 -1.00 -3.21
N GLU A 25 5.84 -0.98 -4.15
CA GLU A 25 4.42 -0.80 -3.83
C GLU A 25 3.68 -2.13 -3.82
N MET A 26 3.14 -2.50 -2.65
CA MET A 26 2.34 -3.69 -2.51
C MET A 26 0.93 -3.49 -3.07
N ARG A 27 0.42 -4.60 -3.60
CA ARG A 27 -0.90 -4.73 -4.16
C ARG A 27 -1.91 -4.96 -3.03
N GLY A 28 -2.51 -3.87 -2.53
CA GLY A 28 -3.50 -3.89 -1.45
C GLY A 28 -4.85 -4.53 -1.83
N PRO A 29 -5.88 -4.37 -0.98
CA PRO A 29 -7.18 -5.00 -1.20
C PRO A 29 -7.72 -4.72 -2.61
N HIS A 30 -8.16 -5.77 -3.32
CA HIS A 30 -8.60 -5.67 -4.72
C HIS A 30 -9.71 -6.67 -5.04
N TYR A 31 -9.46 -7.96 -4.74
CA TYR A 31 -10.43 -9.06 -4.83
C TYR A 31 -10.17 -10.14 -3.76
N THR A 32 -8.93 -10.24 -3.28
CA THR A 32 -8.55 -11.09 -2.15
C THR A 32 -8.89 -10.41 -0.83
N LEU A 33 -9.43 -11.18 0.13
CA LEU A 33 -9.59 -10.74 1.51
C LEU A 33 -8.21 -10.56 2.15
N LEU A 34 -7.64 -9.35 2.02
CA LEU A 34 -6.55 -8.91 2.87
C LEU A 34 -7.15 -8.54 4.21
N SER A 35 -7.06 -9.46 5.17
CA SER A 35 -7.46 -9.19 6.55
C SER A 35 -6.52 -8.16 7.17
N GLN A 36 -7.01 -7.47 8.21
CA GLN A 36 -6.19 -6.54 8.98
C GLN A 36 -4.93 -7.25 9.53
N ASN A 37 -5.10 -8.47 10.05
CA ASN A 37 -4.00 -9.25 10.62
C ASN A 37 -2.91 -9.56 9.58
N LEU A 38 -3.29 -9.96 8.36
CA LEU A 38 -2.31 -10.25 7.32
C LEU A 38 -1.50 -9.01 6.93
N LEU A 39 -2.16 -7.85 6.84
CA LEU A 39 -1.45 -6.60 6.55
C LEU A 39 -0.52 -6.19 7.71
N GLN A 40 -0.93 -6.44 8.95
CA GLN A 40 -0.09 -6.23 10.13
C GLN A 40 1.14 -7.15 10.10
N ASP A 41 0.93 -8.46 9.88
CA ASP A 41 2.02 -9.44 9.80
C ASP A 41 3.03 -9.07 8.70
N ILE A 42 2.56 -8.61 7.54
CA ILE A 42 3.43 -8.13 6.45
C ILE A 42 4.18 -6.86 6.88
N SER A 43 3.53 -5.93 7.56
CA SER A 43 4.15 -4.67 7.97
C SER A 43 5.20 -4.88 9.07
N GLU A 44 4.97 -5.81 9.99
CA GLU A 44 5.91 -6.17 11.05
C GLU A 44 7.08 -7.02 10.54
N SER A 45 6.84 -7.94 9.59
CA SER A 45 7.89 -8.85 9.10
C SER A 45 8.68 -8.30 7.91
N MET A 46 8.00 -7.65 6.97
CA MET A 46 8.54 -7.23 5.67
C MET A 46 8.42 -5.72 5.44
N GLY A 47 7.93 -4.95 6.43
CA GLY A 47 7.65 -3.52 6.29
C GLY A 47 8.84 -2.69 5.82
N GLN A 48 10.06 -3.04 6.20
CA GLN A 48 11.29 -2.38 5.73
C GLN A 48 11.40 -2.37 4.19
N PHE A 49 10.89 -3.42 3.52
CA PHE A 49 10.99 -3.58 2.07
C PHE A 49 9.74 -3.14 1.31
N VAL A 50 8.69 -2.72 2.02
CA VAL A 50 7.43 -2.25 1.45
C VAL A 50 7.35 -0.75 1.63
N ASP A 51 7.32 0.03 0.56
CA ASP A 51 7.24 1.48 0.64
C ASP A 51 5.81 2.00 0.49
N GLY A 52 4.95 1.27 -0.24
CA GLY A 52 3.58 1.71 -0.51
C GLY A 52 2.52 0.61 -0.47
N LEU A 53 1.26 0.99 -0.21
CA LEU A 53 0.06 0.15 -0.24
C LEU A 53 -0.99 0.71 -1.22
N LYS A 54 -1.25 0.00 -2.33
CA LYS A 54 -2.22 0.41 -3.36
C LYS A 54 -3.61 -0.21 -3.15
N PHE A 55 -4.63 0.59 -2.85
CA PHE A 55 -6.04 0.21 -2.97
C PHE A 55 -6.47 0.22 -4.44
N ARG A 56 -6.32 -0.90 -5.14
CA ARG A 56 -6.64 -0.95 -6.57
C ARG A 56 -8.14 -1.00 -6.84
N GLY A 57 -8.51 -0.59 -8.06
CA GLY A 57 -9.84 -0.84 -8.63
C GLY A 57 -10.99 -0.20 -7.86
N GLY A 58 -10.72 0.78 -7.00
CA GLY A 58 -11.73 1.36 -6.12
C GLY A 58 -12.22 0.44 -5.01
N SER A 59 -11.47 -0.61 -4.65
CA SER A 59 -11.85 -1.59 -3.63
C SER A 59 -12.24 -0.95 -2.29
N HIS A 60 -11.55 0.11 -1.90
CA HIS A 60 -11.84 0.89 -0.69
C HIS A 60 -13.26 1.47 -0.67
N SER A 61 -13.89 1.71 -1.83
CA SER A 61 -15.28 2.20 -1.92
C SER A 61 -16.32 1.19 -1.46
N LEU A 62 -15.97 -0.11 -1.44
CA LEU A 62 -16.82 -1.20 -0.97
C LEU A 62 -16.60 -1.52 0.52
N MET A 63 -15.65 -0.84 1.17
CA MET A 63 -15.26 -1.12 2.54
C MET A 63 -15.85 -0.08 3.51
N PRO A 64 -16.14 -0.46 4.77
CA PRO A 64 -16.50 0.50 5.80
C PRO A 64 -15.40 1.56 5.98
N LYS A 65 -15.77 2.83 6.12
CA LYS A 65 -14.82 3.94 6.34
C LYS A 65 -13.89 3.70 7.53
N SER A 66 -14.42 3.10 8.59
CA SER A 66 -13.65 2.74 9.79
C SER A 66 -12.57 1.69 9.51
N PHE A 67 -12.85 0.73 8.62
CA PHE A 67 -11.88 -0.27 8.21
C PHE A 67 -10.77 0.33 7.34
N VAL A 68 -11.14 1.14 6.34
CA VAL A 68 -10.17 1.85 5.48
C VAL A 68 -9.24 2.71 6.34
N LYS A 69 -9.80 3.45 7.30
CA LYS A 69 -9.01 4.26 8.24
C LYS A 69 -8.02 3.42 9.03
N LYS A 70 -8.44 2.29 9.61
CA LYS A 70 -7.54 1.40 10.36
C LYS A 70 -6.38 0.88 9.51
N VAL A 71 -6.65 0.51 8.25
CA VAL A 71 -5.61 0.05 7.32
C VAL A 71 -4.61 1.16 7.01
N ILE A 72 -5.10 2.38 6.77
CA ILE A 72 -4.26 3.56 6.54
C ILE A 72 -3.40 3.88 7.76
N ASP A 73 -4.01 3.95 8.94
CA ASP A 73 -3.32 4.26 10.19
C ASP A 73 -2.18 3.26 10.46
N MET A 74 -2.44 1.97 10.24
CA MET A 74 -1.43 0.92 10.36
C MET A 74 -0.34 1.02 9.29
N ALA A 75 -0.66 1.32 8.03
CA ALA A 75 0.37 1.53 7.00
C ALA A 75 1.30 2.69 7.39
N HIS A 76 0.75 3.81 7.88
CA HIS A 76 1.53 4.95 8.32
C HIS A 76 2.41 4.66 9.55
N GLN A 77 2.00 3.75 10.44
CA GLN A 77 2.83 3.32 11.57
C GLN A 77 4.13 2.61 11.14
N HIS A 78 4.21 2.12 9.91
CA HIS A 78 5.38 1.43 9.35
C HIS A 78 6.07 2.21 8.22
N ASP A 79 5.82 3.53 8.13
CA ASP A 79 6.32 4.40 7.06
C ASP A 79 5.97 3.87 5.65
N ILE A 80 4.74 3.36 5.50
CA ILE A 80 4.19 2.88 4.22
C ILE A 80 3.20 3.92 3.71
N TYR A 81 3.46 4.51 2.55
CA TYR A 81 2.51 5.42 1.93
C TYR A 81 1.29 4.66 1.41
N VAL A 82 0.16 5.34 1.31
CA VAL A 82 -1.06 4.75 0.76
C VAL A 82 -1.40 5.42 -0.57
N SER A 83 -1.83 4.62 -1.55
CA SER A 83 -2.37 5.14 -2.81
C SER A 83 -3.70 4.48 -3.13
N THR A 84 -4.66 5.25 -3.66
CA THR A 84 -5.90 4.67 -4.24
C THR A 84 -5.70 4.23 -5.69
N GLY A 85 -4.48 4.34 -6.20
CA GLY A 85 -4.15 4.07 -7.58
C GLY A 85 -4.97 4.88 -8.56
N ASP A 86 -5.55 4.17 -9.52
CA ASP A 86 -6.14 4.75 -10.73
C ASP A 86 -7.59 5.23 -10.47
N TRP A 87 -8.01 5.30 -9.20
CA TRP A 87 -9.35 5.74 -8.81
C TRP A 87 -9.62 7.21 -9.16
N ALA A 88 -8.59 8.05 -9.19
CA ALA A 88 -8.69 9.43 -9.64
C ALA A 88 -9.25 9.51 -11.07
N GLU A 89 -8.86 8.60 -11.97
CA GLU A 89 -9.34 8.55 -13.36
C GLU A 89 -10.85 8.25 -13.43
N HIS A 90 -11.33 7.36 -12.56
CA HIS A 90 -12.76 7.07 -12.43
C HIS A 90 -13.55 8.31 -11.98
N LEU A 91 -12.98 9.13 -11.10
CA LEU A 91 -13.62 10.34 -10.58
C LEU A 91 -13.59 11.49 -11.58
N LEU A 92 -12.51 11.65 -12.34
CA LEU A 92 -12.41 12.68 -13.37
C LEU A 92 -13.52 12.56 -14.43
N ARG A 93 -13.97 11.33 -14.72
CA ARG A 93 -15.13 11.09 -15.59
C ARG A 93 -16.44 11.68 -15.07
N LYS A 94 -16.56 11.93 -13.76
CA LYS A 94 -17.75 12.52 -13.12
C LYS A 94 -17.70 14.05 -13.10
N GLY A 95 -16.61 14.65 -13.56
CA GLY A 95 -16.39 16.09 -13.65
C GLY A 95 -15.43 16.64 -12.57
N PRO A 96 -14.94 17.88 -12.74
CA PRO A 96 -13.88 18.46 -11.88
C PRO A 96 -14.26 18.58 -10.40
N SER A 97 -15.55 18.75 -10.11
CA SER A 97 -16.07 18.86 -8.73
C SER A 97 -15.93 17.54 -7.96
N ALA A 98 -16.12 16.40 -8.62
CA ALA A 98 -15.99 15.08 -7.99
C ALA A 98 -14.54 14.78 -7.57
N PHE A 99 -13.57 15.22 -8.38
CA PHE A 99 -12.15 15.10 -8.03
C PHE A 99 -11.78 16.02 -6.86
N SER A 100 -12.32 17.25 -6.84
CA SER A 100 -12.09 18.20 -5.74
C SER A 100 -12.57 17.67 -4.38
N GLN A 101 -13.79 17.11 -4.34
CA GLN A 101 -14.33 16.47 -3.12
C GLN A 101 -13.51 15.25 -2.68
N TYR A 102 -12.92 14.54 -3.63
CA TYR A 102 -12.06 13.39 -3.35
C TYR A 102 -10.71 13.80 -2.75
N LEU A 103 -10.14 14.94 -3.15
CA LEU A 103 -8.92 15.46 -2.52
C LEU A 103 -9.17 15.93 -1.07
N GLU A 104 -10.36 16.41 -0.76
CA GLU A 104 -10.75 16.78 0.62
C GLU A 104 -10.86 15.55 1.52
N LEU A 105 -11.29 14.41 0.96
CA LEU A 105 -11.20 13.10 1.60
C LEU A 105 -9.73 12.68 1.64
N ARG A 106 -9.00 13.11 2.68
CA ARG A 106 -7.60 12.75 2.98
C ARG A 106 -7.41 11.24 3.17
N LEU A 107 -7.51 10.50 2.07
CA LEU A 107 -7.19 9.08 1.95
C LEU A 107 -5.70 8.86 1.64
N CYS A 108 -4.98 9.94 1.34
CA CYS A 108 -3.54 10.01 1.10
C CYS A 108 -2.90 10.95 2.13
#